data_AF-A0A238YJP2-F1
#
_entry.id   AF-A0A238YJP2-F1
#
_cell.length_a   1.000
_cell.length_b   1.000
_cell.length_c   1.000
_cell.angle_alpha   90.00
_cell.angle_beta   90.00
_cell.angle_gamma   90.00
#
_symmetry.space_group_name_H-M   'P 1'
#
loop_
_entity.id
_entity.type
_entity.pdbx_description
1 polymer ?
#
loop_
_entity_poly.entity_id
_entity_poly.type
_entity_poly.pdbx_seq_one_letter_code
_entity_poly.pdbx_strand_id
1 'polypeptide(L)'
;MFLKQIGVVFILCMLSSGVVAQNINASAQLQAAYQAEGSLQLKKSRDLFNKVVTNDKATKEEQCKALRSLAVQDWKFFKDKETAYKRLSKADSIGDYRSETWVILNRIALEAGQYKKALEAAEKSEQIATSDADKQYAKYKYCKAVLQQAMAQYELETPINIALLKKASITLQDVLAVNPTNVNAAEVLLGISLFLEDGDTALKAWFAYYRFSDLNSVYAYLKKPATKLQLILSKWNTTTLNDQECIELIKALGQSRFYTYAKIMALKLGEKNNTELEKIILYSTYLQELKSYTNEYYREMTLEEGSTDEYISFITSKSEKLYTDLTRTEKVKDTFSMQNFRNLIRTQFGTVSILGRTSSSNVMGLVMGQIVNERIRKVEQYGHSADFNFTELDMMVSNGYPSWYWEDRGAGGFAIQGGFLRVKKMFKYLGISAWESVTDSVKREKSENKIRKTLLESSLSSDKNTVLAGLASKLELDALDQLYDQLVQKGYKGVTLQLKFIELYDLYRDNATMFAHEGRHSLDRIVLQGEYSSLGTAMIEYRARLSQIVFSESPKLELANMVAGTGSTGSGMANTMIVEVAEEWIQKNTSKIKGYDKNKLPIAQLYLLTNDQIKSIYRNVDPFYKKE
;
A
#
# COMPACT_ATOMS: atom_id res chain seq x y z
N MET A 1 -8.35 -33.28 26.07
CA MET A 1 -9.58 -33.11 25.26
C MET A 1 -10.11 -31.68 25.43
N PHE A 2 -9.32 -30.69 25.01
CA PHE A 2 -9.60 -29.24 25.17
C PHE A 2 -9.47 -28.56 23.80
N LEU A 3 -10.56 -28.51 23.04
CA LEU A 3 -10.69 -27.63 21.87
C LEU A 3 -11.20 -26.28 22.37
N LYS A 4 -10.26 -25.36 22.64
CA LYS A 4 -10.58 -23.93 22.85
C LYS A 4 -11.17 -23.37 21.55
N GLN A 5 -12.28 -22.66 21.67
CA GLN A 5 -12.93 -21.91 20.61
C GLN A 5 -11.94 -20.89 20.00
N ILE A 6 -11.35 -21.23 18.85
CA ILE A 6 -10.81 -20.25 17.92
C ILE A 6 -12.04 -19.64 17.24
N GLY A 7 -12.31 -18.36 17.52
CA GLY A 7 -13.31 -17.60 16.79
C GLY A 7 -12.88 -17.49 15.32
N VAL A 8 -13.37 -18.39 14.48
CA VAL A 8 -13.17 -18.35 13.03
C VAL A 8 -14.11 -17.29 12.47
N VAL A 9 -13.56 -16.16 12.04
CA VAL A 9 -14.29 -15.19 11.22
C VAL A 9 -14.31 -15.73 9.79
N PHE A 10 -15.49 -16.15 9.33
CA PHE A 10 -15.73 -16.57 7.95
C PHE A 10 -15.93 -15.35 7.06
N ILE A 11 -15.19 -15.28 5.95
CA ILE A 11 -15.44 -14.34 4.86
C ILE A 11 -15.43 -15.16 3.57
N LEU A 12 -16.56 -15.21 2.86
CA LEU A 12 -16.82 -16.08 1.71
C LEU A 12 -16.28 -15.51 0.38
N CYS A 13 -15.76 -16.39 -0.49
CA CYS A 13 -16.19 -16.57 -1.90
C CYS A 13 -15.39 -17.69 -2.62
N MET A 14 -16.04 -18.37 -3.57
CA MET A 14 -15.52 -19.53 -4.33
C MET A 14 -15.19 -19.22 -5.80
N LEU A 15 -14.35 -20.10 -6.39
CA LEU A 15 -13.83 -20.12 -7.76
C LEU A 15 -14.77 -20.82 -8.75
N SER A 16 -14.66 -20.47 -10.04
CA SER A 16 -14.99 -21.39 -11.15
C SER A 16 -14.11 -21.15 -12.38
N SER A 17 -13.83 -22.24 -13.10
CA SER A 17 -12.91 -22.34 -14.23
C SER A 17 -13.64 -22.85 -15.48
N GLY A 18 -13.33 -22.25 -16.63
CA GLY A 18 -13.62 -22.78 -17.97
C GLY A 18 -12.79 -22.04 -19.00
N VAL A 19 -12.04 -22.76 -19.85
CA VAL A 19 -11.29 -22.20 -20.97
C VAL A 19 -11.73 -22.92 -22.24
N VAL A 20 -12.29 -22.17 -23.18
CA VAL A 20 -12.40 -22.56 -24.59
C VAL A 20 -11.25 -21.88 -25.33
N ALA A 21 -10.50 -22.65 -26.12
CA ALA A 21 -9.38 -22.13 -26.90
C ALA A 21 -9.89 -21.36 -28.12
N GLN A 22 -9.75 -20.04 -28.11
CA GLN A 22 -9.79 -19.19 -29.30
C GLN A 22 -8.41 -18.58 -29.54
N ASN A 23 -8.15 -18.16 -30.78
CA ASN A 23 -6.92 -17.46 -31.19
C ASN A 23 -6.91 -16.06 -30.57
N ILE A 24 -6.39 -15.94 -29.34
CA ILE A 24 -6.40 -14.71 -28.55
C ILE A 24 -5.20 -13.83 -28.92
N ASN A 25 -5.48 -12.54 -29.18
CA ASN A 25 -4.48 -11.50 -29.43
C ASN A 25 -3.49 -11.35 -28.25
N ALA A 26 -2.23 -10.97 -28.49
CA ALA A 26 -1.17 -10.89 -27.48
C ALA A 26 -1.55 -9.98 -26.29
N SER A 27 -2.21 -8.84 -26.55
CA SER A 27 -2.73 -7.93 -25.52
C SER A 27 -3.73 -8.62 -24.58
N ALA A 28 -4.57 -9.49 -25.11
CA ALA A 28 -5.54 -10.22 -24.31
C ALA A 28 -4.87 -11.36 -23.51
N GLN A 29 -3.77 -11.93 -23.99
CA GLN A 29 -2.97 -12.89 -23.22
C GLN A 29 -2.26 -12.20 -22.03
N LEU A 30 -1.68 -11.01 -22.24
CA LEU A 30 -1.04 -10.26 -21.16
C LEU A 30 -2.06 -9.85 -20.08
N GLN A 31 -3.24 -9.38 -20.49
CA GLN A 31 -4.32 -9.06 -19.57
C GLN A 31 -4.79 -10.31 -18.79
N ALA A 32 -4.95 -11.44 -19.47
CA ALA A 32 -5.30 -12.71 -18.82
C ALA A 32 -4.21 -13.16 -17.83
N ALA A 33 -2.94 -12.93 -18.14
CA ALA A 33 -1.82 -13.24 -17.24
C ALA A 33 -1.90 -12.43 -15.94
N TYR A 34 -2.10 -11.10 -16.05
CA TYR A 34 -2.30 -10.24 -14.90
C TYR A 34 -3.59 -10.56 -14.13
N GLN A 35 -4.67 -10.95 -14.82
CA GLN A 35 -5.90 -11.39 -14.15
C GLN A 35 -5.69 -12.68 -13.36
N ALA A 36 -4.95 -13.65 -13.92
CA ALA A 36 -4.59 -14.88 -13.21
C ALA A 36 -3.71 -14.58 -11.99
N GLU A 37 -2.72 -13.70 -12.13
CA GLU A 37 -1.88 -13.24 -11.01
C GLU A 37 -2.72 -12.52 -9.94
N GLY A 38 -3.60 -11.60 -10.36
CA GLY A 38 -4.57 -10.91 -9.50
C GLY A 38 -5.58 -11.84 -8.83
N SER A 39 -5.76 -13.05 -9.36
CA SER A 39 -6.62 -14.09 -8.77
C SER A 39 -5.82 -15.13 -7.97
N LEU A 40 -4.55 -14.83 -7.64
CA LEU A 40 -3.66 -15.70 -6.85
C LEU A 40 -3.35 -17.05 -7.54
N GLN A 41 -3.46 -17.12 -8.87
CA GLN A 41 -3.24 -18.34 -9.67
C GLN A 41 -1.82 -18.35 -10.26
N LEU A 42 -0.80 -18.60 -9.42
CA LEU A 42 0.62 -18.50 -9.79
C LEU A 42 0.95 -19.29 -11.06
N LYS A 43 0.66 -20.59 -11.09
CA LYS A 43 0.97 -21.47 -12.23
C LYS A 43 0.35 -20.96 -13.54
N LYS A 44 -0.95 -20.66 -13.51
CA LYS A 44 -1.67 -20.13 -14.69
C LYS A 44 -1.09 -18.80 -15.16
N SER A 45 -0.79 -17.89 -14.23
CA SER A 45 -0.19 -16.60 -14.58
C SER A 45 1.17 -16.77 -15.26
N ARG A 46 2.03 -17.66 -14.73
CA ARG A 46 3.33 -18.01 -15.32
C ARG A 46 3.19 -18.54 -16.74
N ASP A 47 2.29 -19.49 -16.94
CA ASP A 47 2.06 -20.09 -18.26
C ASP A 47 1.62 -19.03 -19.28
N LEU A 48 0.74 -18.12 -18.87
CA LEU A 48 0.26 -17.03 -19.72
C LEU A 48 1.35 -16.00 -20.01
N PHE A 49 2.16 -15.60 -19.02
CA PHE A 49 3.29 -14.70 -19.26
C PHE A 49 4.34 -15.33 -20.19
N ASN A 50 4.66 -16.62 -20.01
CA ASN A 50 5.58 -17.32 -20.91
C ASN A 50 5.07 -17.31 -22.36
N LYS A 51 3.76 -17.53 -22.57
CA LYS A 51 3.14 -17.42 -23.91
C LYS A 51 3.30 -16.04 -24.53
N VAL A 52 3.15 -14.97 -23.74
CA VAL A 52 3.39 -13.59 -24.22
C VAL A 52 4.86 -13.41 -24.63
N VAL A 53 5.81 -13.91 -23.83
CA VAL A 53 7.26 -13.79 -24.11
C VAL A 53 7.68 -14.51 -25.39
N THR A 54 7.04 -15.63 -25.72
CA THR A 54 7.36 -16.44 -26.91
C THR A 54 6.51 -16.07 -28.14
N ASN A 55 5.62 -15.08 -28.04
CA ASN A 55 4.74 -14.68 -29.13
C ASN A 55 5.41 -13.59 -29.97
N ASP A 56 5.75 -13.91 -31.23
CA ASP A 56 6.38 -12.97 -32.16
C ASP A 56 5.48 -11.80 -32.58
N LYS A 57 4.16 -11.91 -32.32
CA LYS A 57 3.20 -10.82 -32.55
C LYS A 57 3.02 -9.92 -31.33
N ALA A 58 3.57 -10.28 -30.17
CA ALA A 58 3.53 -9.42 -29.00
C ALA A 58 4.44 -8.20 -29.21
N THR A 59 3.97 -7.04 -28.78
CA THR A 59 4.76 -5.81 -28.80
C THR A 59 5.95 -5.91 -27.83
N LYS A 60 6.97 -5.09 -28.06
CA LYS A 60 8.12 -4.97 -27.14
C LYS A 60 7.68 -4.65 -25.71
N GLU A 61 6.70 -3.78 -25.55
CA GLU A 61 6.14 -3.41 -24.24
C GLU A 61 5.52 -4.63 -23.54
N GLU A 62 4.70 -5.42 -24.25
CA GLU A 62 4.08 -6.62 -23.69
C GLU A 62 5.11 -7.68 -23.28
N GLN A 63 6.09 -7.94 -24.14
CA GLN A 63 7.17 -8.89 -23.86
C GLN A 63 8.01 -8.46 -22.64
N CYS A 64 8.39 -7.17 -22.55
CA CYS A 64 9.12 -6.64 -21.40
C CYS A 64 8.31 -6.69 -20.11
N LYS A 65 7.00 -6.37 -20.14
CA LYS A 65 6.11 -6.51 -18.98
C LYS A 65 6.03 -7.96 -18.51
N ALA A 66 5.82 -8.90 -19.42
CA ALA A 66 5.76 -10.32 -19.09
C ALA A 66 7.08 -10.85 -18.51
N LEU A 67 8.23 -10.49 -19.10
CA LEU A 67 9.56 -10.88 -18.60
C LEU A 67 9.82 -10.35 -17.18
N ARG A 68 9.45 -9.10 -16.90
CA ARG A 68 9.62 -8.48 -15.58
C ARG A 68 8.73 -9.15 -14.53
N SER A 69 7.45 -9.39 -14.82
CA SER A 69 6.56 -10.14 -13.94
C SER A 69 7.08 -11.54 -13.65
N LEU A 70 7.53 -12.24 -14.68
CA LEU A 70 8.13 -13.56 -14.58
C LEU A 70 9.41 -13.57 -13.71
N ALA A 71 10.28 -12.57 -13.84
CA ALA A 71 11.48 -12.44 -13.02
C ALA A 71 11.16 -12.20 -11.53
N VAL A 72 10.16 -11.36 -11.23
CA VAL A 72 9.67 -11.17 -9.86
C VAL A 72 9.16 -12.51 -9.29
N GLN A 73 8.42 -13.27 -10.09
CA GLN A 73 7.88 -14.56 -9.65
C GLN A 73 8.98 -15.61 -9.42
N ASP A 74 10.00 -15.68 -10.28
CA ASP A 74 11.14 -16.60 -10.10
C ASP A 74 11.87 -16.35 -8.79
N TRP A 75 12.13 -15.08 -8.47
CA TRP A 75 12.81 -14.75 -7.23
C TRP A 75 11.90 -14.94 -6.01
N LYS A 76 10.69 -14.36 -6.03
CA LYS A 76 9.82 -14.34 -4.85
C LYS A 76 9.37 -15.74 -4.44
N PHE A 77 8.86 -16.52 -5.40
CA PHE A 77 8.21 -17.80 -5.12
C PHE A 77 9.21 -18.96 -5.16
N PHE A 78 10.13 -18.95 -6.12
CA PHE A 78 11.05 -20.07 -6.36
C PHE A 78 12.47 -19.82 -5.84
N LYS A 79 12.78 -18.60 -5.36
CA LYS A 79 14.14 -18.19 -4.95
C LYS A 79 15.19 -18.39 -6.05
N ASP A 80 14.76 -18.45 -7.32
CA ASP A 80 15.63 -18.64 -8.47
C ASP A 80 16.12 -17.30 -9.02
N LYS A 81 17.16 -16.79 -8.37
CA LYS A 81 17.82 -15.53 -8.74
C LYS A 81 18.40 -15.56 -10.15
N GLU A 82 18.98 -16.68 -10.57
CA GLU A 82 19.70 -16.76 -11.84
C GLU A 82 18.73 -16.71 -13.03
N THR A 83 17.60 -17.42 -12.94
CA THR A 83 16.54 -17.33 -13.95
C THR A 83 15.93 -15.93 -13.98
N ALA A 84 15.70 -15.32 -12.81
CA ALA A 84 15.21 -13.95 -12.74
C ALA A 84 16.16 -12.96 -13.46
N TYR A 85 17.48 -13.07 -13.23
CA TYR A 85 18.47 -12.22 -13.91
C TYR A 85 18.54 -12.45 -15.41
N LYS A 86 18.41 -13.69 -15.88
CA LYS A 86 18.34 -13.99 -17.33
C LYS A 86 17.13 -13.31 -17.97
N ARG A 87 15.96 -13.37 -17.31
CA ARG A 87 14.74 -12.71 -17.81
C ARG A 87 14.86 -11.19 -17.84
N LEU A 88 15.44 -10.58 -16.80
CA LEU A 88 15.67 -9.13 -16.78
C LEU A 88 16.71 -8.70 -17.82
N SER A 89 17.77 -9.48 -18.04
CA SER A 89 18.75 -9.20 -19.10
C SER A 89 18.10 -9.25 -20.49
N LYS A 90 17.18 -10.19 -20.72
CA LYS A 90 16.37 -10.24 -21.96
C LYS A 90 15.41 -9.06 -22.09
N ALA A 91 14.80 -8.60 -20.99
CA ALA A 91 13.95 -7.40 -21.03
C ALA A 91 14.76 -6.14 -21.34
N ASP A 92 15.96 -6.00 -20.76
CA ASP A 92 16.86 -4.88 -21.05
C ASP A 92 17.28 -4.84 -22.53
N SER A 93 17.54 -6.01 -23.14
CA SER A 93 17.93 -6.09 -24.56
C SER A 93 16.79 -5.78 -25.54
N ILE A 94 15.54 -6.09 -25.17
CA ILE A 94 14.35 -5.68 -25.96
C ILE A 94 14.15 -4.16 -25.91
N GLY A 95 14.44 -3.55 -24.75
CA GLY A 95 14.62 -2.11 -24.61
C GLY A 95 13.37 -1.30 -24.24
N ASP A 96 12.21 -1.93 -24.02
CA ASP A 96 11.04 -1.21 -23.49
C ASP A 96 11.17 -0.96 -21.99
N TYR A 97 11.03 0.32 -21.61
CA TYR A 97 11.03 0.83 -20.23
C TYR A 97 12.15 0.25 -19.34
N ARG A 98 13.39 0.38 -19.84
CA ARG A 98 14.60 -0.22 -19.26
C ARG A 98 14.86 0.18 -17.81
N SER A 99 14.56 1.42 -17.41
CA SER A 99 14.76 1.89 -16.03
C SER A 99 14.07 0.98 -15.01
N GLU A 100 12.82 0.56 -15.28
CA GLU A 100 12.06 -0.34 -14.40
C GLU A 100 12.68 -1.75 -14.34
N THR A 101 13.21 -2.27 -15.46
CA THR A 101 13.95 -3.55 -15.46
C THR A 101 15.11 -3.53 -14.46
N TRP A 102 15.88 -2.43 -14.43
CA TRP A 102 17.00 -2.27 -13.51
C TRP A 102 16.57 -2.00 -12.06
N VAL A 103 15.41 -1.38 -11.82
CA VAL A 103 14.82 -1.30 -10.48
C VAL A 103 14.48 -2.70 -9.94
N ILE A 104 13.89 -3.56 -10.76
CA ILE A 104 13.57 -4.94 -10.34
C ILE A 104 14.86 -5.71 -10.07
N LEU A 105 15.90 -5.53 -10.90
CA LEU A 105 17.21 -6.13 -10.65
C LEU A 105 17.80 -5.66 -9.31
N ASN A 106 17.78 -4.35 -9.04
CA ASN A 106 18.23 -3.77 -7.77
C ASN A 106 17.55 -4.47 -6.59
N ARG A 107 16.22 -4.62 -6.65
CA ARG A 107 15.45 -5.28 -5.60
C ARG A 107 15.90 -6.73 -5.39
N ILE A 108 15.96 -7.53 -6.46
CA ILE A 108 16.33 -8.96 -6.35
C ILE A 108 17.76 -9.10 -5.81
N ALA A 109 18.70 -8.30 -6.31
CA ALA A 109 20.08 -8.28 -5.80
C ALA A 109 20.13 -7.90 -4.31
N LEU A 110 19.35 -6.90 -3.91
CA LEU A 110 19.30 -6.43 -2.53
C LEU A 110 18.74 -7.50 -1.59
N GLU A 111 17.61 -8.12 -1.93
CA GLU A 111 17.01 -9.22 -1.16
C GLU A 111 17.89 -10.47 -1.12
N ALA A 112 18.75 -10.67 -2.12
CA ALA A 112 19.75 -11.75 -2.16
C ALA A 112 21.07 -11.41 -1.44
N GLY A 113 21.16 -10.27 -0.75
CA GLY A 113 22.38 -9.81 -0.07
C GLY A 113 23.52 -9.37 -1.00
N GLN A 114 23.26 -9.20 -2.30
CA GLN A 114 24.24 -8.77 -3.30
C GLN A 114 24.30 -7.25 -3.42
N TYR A 115 24.71 -6.57 -2.33
CA TYR A 115 24.65 -5.10 -2.21
C TYR A 115 25.36 -4.35 -3.35
N LYS A 116 26.55 -4.79 -3.77
CA LYS A 116 27.28 -4.16 -4.89
C LYS A 116 26.45 -4.18 -6.19
N LYS A 117 25.88 -5.32 -6.53
CA LYS A 117 25.03 -5.48 -7.73
C LYS A 117 23.74 -4.67 -7.61
N ALA A 118 23.19 -4.54 -6.40
CA ALA A 118 22.04 -3.69 -6.16
C ALA A 118 22.35 -2.20 -6.40
N LEU A 119 23.50 -1.72 -5.93
CA LEU A 119 23.96 -0.34 -6.15
C LEU A 119 24.18 -0.06 -7.64
N GLU A 120 24.92 -0.93 -8.34
CA GLU A 120 25.17 -0.83 -9.79
C GLU A 120 23.84 -0.78 -10.58
N ALA A 121 22.86 -1.61 -10.19
CA ALA A 121 21.56 -1.63 -10.85
C ALA A 121 20.74 -0.35 -10.62
N ALA A 122 20.80 0.24 -9.42
CA ALA A 122 20.14 1.51 -9.14
C ALA A 122 20.78 2.67 -9.92
N GLU A 123 22.11 2.73 -9.96
CA GLU A 123 22.84 3.73 -10.75
C GLU A 123 22.53 3.59 -12.25
N LYS A 124 22.48 2.35 -12.76
CA LYS A 124 22.12 2.10 -14.15
C LYS A 124 20.68 2.52 -14.46
N SER A 125 19.75 2.26 -13.54
CA SER A 125 18.35 2.69 -13.65
C SER A 125 18.23 4.21 -13.71
N GLU A 126 18.96 4.93 -12.85
CA GLU A 126 18.99 6.40 -12.85
C GLU A 126 19.51 6.97 -14.17
N GLN A 127 20.61 6.41 -14.69
CA GLN A 127 21.24 6.88 -15.94
C GLN A 127 20.33 6.76 -17.17
N ILE A 128 19.48 5.74 -17.22
CA ILE A 128 18.62 5.45 -18.39
C ILE A 128 17.17 5.89 -18.19
N ALA A 129 16.83 6.42 -17.01
CA ALA A 129 15.49 6.90 -16.70
C ALA A 129 15.14 8.11 -17.57
N THR A 130 13.99 8.03 -18.25
CA THR A 130 13.50 9.08 -19.14
C THR A 130 12.66 10.11 -18.40
N SER A 131 11.95 9.70 -17.34
CA SER A 131 11.17 10.60 -16.48
C SER A 131 11.96 11.01 -15.24
N ASP A 132 11.70 12.20 -14.71
CA ASP A 132 12.36 12.66 -13.49
C ASP A 132 11.87 11.88 -12.28
N ALA A 133 10.60 11.47 -12.26
CA ALA A 133 10.08 10.57 -11.22
C ALA A 133 10.86 9.25 -11.15
N ASP A 134 11.21 8.64 -12.30
CA ASP A 134 11.99 7.41 -12.32
C ASP A 134 13.42 7.62 -11.84
N LYS A 135 14.05 8.76 -12.19
CA LYS A 135 15.38 9.13 -11.67
C LYS A 135 15.35 9.26 -10.16
N GLN A 136 14.36 9.96 -9.60
CA GLN A 136 14.22 10.11 -8.15
C GLN A 136 13.97 8.76 -7.47
N TYR A 137 13.18 7.88 -8.08
CA TYR A 137 12.94 6.54 -7.56
C TYR A 137 14.21 5.68 -7.58
N ALA A 138 15.00 5.74 -8.65
CA ALA A 138 16.29 5.05 -8.74
C ALA A 138 17.30 5.54 -7.68
N LYS A 139 17.40 6.86 -7.47
CA LYS A 139 18.20 7.46 -6.37
C LYS A 139 17.77 6.94 -5.00
N TYR A 140 16.46 6.89 -4.74
CA TYR A 140 15.93 6.29 -3.52
C TYR A 140 16.35 4.82 -3.38
N LYS A 141 16.27 4.02 -4.44
CA LYS A 141 16.66 2.60 -4.43
C LYS A 141 18.15 2.41 -4.15
N TYR A 142 19.00 3.29 -4.70
CA TYR A 142 20.42 3.34 -4.39
C TYR A 142 20.65 3.54 -2.89
N CYS A 143 20.08 4.60 -2.32
CA CYS A 143 20.27 4.91 -0.90
C CYS A 143 19.68 3.83 0.02
N LYS A 144 18.57 3.18 -0.37
CA LYS A 144 18.03 2.04 0.35
C LYS A 144 19.02 0.87 0.38
N ALA A 145 19.69 0.57 -0.73
CA ALA A 145 20.72 -0.46 -0.77
C ALA A 145 21.92 -0.11 0.11
N VAL A 146 22.32 1.16 0.16
CA VAL A 146 23.36 1.65 1.09
C VAL A 146 22.97 1.42 2.55
N LEU A 147 21.75 1.79 2.96
CA LEU A 147 21.30 1.59 4.33
C LEU A 147 21.27 0.10 4.71
N GLN A 148 20.73 -0.76 3.85
CA GLN A 148 20.67 -2.20 4.14
C GLN A 148 22.06 -2.84 4.19
N GLN A 149 22.99 -2.40 3.33
CA GLN A 149 24.39 -2.80 3.44
C GLN A 149 24.98 -2.40 4.79
N ALA A 150 24.76 -1.16 5.25
CA ALA A 150 25.27 -0.69 6.54
C ALA A 150 24.67 -1.47 7.72
N MET A 151 23.38 -1.80 7.67
CA MET A 151 22.72 -2.64 8.67
C MET A 151 23.32 -4.06 8.72
N ALA A 152 23.53 -4.69 7.57
CA ALA A 152 24.15 -6.01 7.52
C ALA A 152 25.62 -5.98 7.95
N GLN A 153 26.36 -4.93 7.59
CA GLN A 153 27.73 -4.73 8.05
C GLN A 153 27.81 -4.61 9.57
N TYR A 154 26.87 -3.85 10.16
CA TYR A 154 26.74 -3.72 11.60
C TYR A 154 26.46 -5.06 12.28
N GLU A 155 25.50 -5.85 11.77
CA GLU A 155 25.18 -7.17 12.31
C GLU A 155 26.34 -8.18 12.22
N LEU A 156 27.17 -8.07 11.19
CA LEU A 156 28.36 -8.91 10.98
C LEU A 156 29.64 -8.35 11.63
N GLU A 157 29.55 -7.26 12.40
CA GLU A 157 30.68 -6.56 13.01
C GLU A 157 31.78 -6.16 11.98
N THR A 158 31.36 -5.86 10.75
CA THR A 158 32.25 -5.40 9.69
C THR A 158 32.22 -3.88 9.54
N PRO A 159 33.32 -3.23 9.10
CA PRO A 159 33.38 -1.78 8.98
C PRO A 159 32.29 -1.20 8.05
N ILE A 160 31.54 -0.24 8.57
CA ILE A 160 30.52 0.50 7.81
C ILE A 160 31.21 1.55 6.92
N ASN A 161 30.79 1.64 5.66
CA ASN A 161 31.30 2.66 4.74
C ASN A 161 30.63 4.03 4.99
N ILE A 162 31.22 4.83 5.87
CA ILE A 162 30.72 6.17 6.23
C ILE A 162 30.65 7.13 5.03
N ALA A 163 31.62 7.07 4.10
CA ALA A 163 31.61 7.93 2.92
C ALA A 163 30.39 7.63 2.02
N LEU A 164 30.04 6.35 1.87
CA LEU A 164 28.87 5.93 1.12
C LEU A 164 27.56 6.36 1.80
N LEU A 165 27.48 6.28 3.14
CA LEU A 165 26.34 6.81 3.91
C LEU A 165 26.18 8.32 3.75
N LYS A 166 27.27 9.10 3.81
CA LYS A 166 27.22 10.55 3.58
C LYS A 166 26.71 10.91 2.20
N LYS A 167 27.21 10.23 1.15
CA LYS A 167 26.70 10.38 -0.22
C LYS A 167 25.19 10.08 -0.28
N ALA A 168 24.77 8.96 0.29
CA ALA A 168 23.37 8.55 0.30
C ALA A 168 22.45 9.51 1.07
N SER A 169 22.93 10.09 2.18
CA SER A 169 22.22 11.13 2.93
C SER A 169 21.97 12.37 2.08
N ILE A 170 23.01 12.91 1.42
CA ILE A 170 22.90 14.07 0.52
C ILE A 170 21.91 13.76 -0.62
N THR A 171 22.06 12.61 -1.29
CA THR A 171 21.15 12.20 -2.36
C THR A 171 19.69 12.13 -1.90
N LEU A 172 19.42 11.64 -0.69
CA LEU A 172 18.05 11.58 -0.16
C LEU A 172 17.50 12.94 0.24
N GLN A 173 18.34 13.84 0.74
CA GLN A 173 17.95 15.22 0.99
C GLN A 173 17.55 15.92 -0.32
N ASP A 174 18.28 15.69 -1.42
CA ASP A 174 17.91 16.18 -2.75
C ASP A 174 16.57 15.58 -3.23
N VAL A 175 16.38 14.27 -3.04
CA VAL A 175 15.11 13.59 -3.37
C VAL A 175 13.95 14.21 -2.59
N LEU A 176 14.13 14.49 -1.30
CA LEU A 176 13.10 15.08 -0.45
C LEU A 176 12.92 16.59 -0.68
N ALA A 177 13.92 17.30 -1.19
CA ALA A 177 13.76 18.69 -1.62
C ALA A 177 12.83 18.79 -2.84
N VAL A 178 12.91 17.81 -3.75
CA VAL A 178 12.02 17.70 -4.92
C VAL A 178 10.67 17.09 -4.57
N ASN A 179 10.64 16.11 -3.66
CA ASN A 179 9.43 15.43 -3.22
C ASN A 179 9.43 15.22 -1.70
N PRO A 180 9.03 16.23 -0.91
CA PRO A 180 9.05 16.17 0.55
C PRO A 180 8.06 15.14 1.13
N THR A 181 7.14 14.62 0.31
CA THR A 181 6.16 13.62 0.74
C THR A 181 6.61 12.17 0.50
N ASN A 182 7.81 11.97 -0.05
CA ASN A 182 8.39 10.63 -0.26
C ASN A 182 8.83 10.01 1.08
N VAL A 183 7.83 9.53 1.81
CA VAL A 183 7.95 8.84 3.09
C VAL A 183 8.90 7.65 3.09
N ASN A 184 9.05 6.92 1.98
CA ASN A 184 10.01 5.82 1.90
C ASN A 184 11.46 6.35 1.85
N ALA A 185 11.69 7.46 1.15
CA ALA A 185 12.98 8.15 1.16
C ALA A 185 13.27 8.75 2.55
N ALA A 186 12.26 9.33 3.20
CA ALA A 186 12.38 9.84 4.56
C ALA A 186 12.72 8.76 5.59
N GLU A 187 12.11 7.57 5.51
CA GLU A 187 12.48 6.43 6.37
C GLU A 187 13.94 6.03 6.20
N VAL A 188 14.39 5.89 4.94
CA VAL A 188 15.80 5.55 4.66
C VAL A 188 16.73 6.64 5.14
N LEU A 189 16.37 7.92 4.97
CA LEU A 189 17.16 9.04 5.45
C LEU A 189 17.27 9.05 6.97
N LEU A 190 16.20 8.73 7.69
CA LEU A 190 16.23 8.58 9.14
C LEU A 190 17.26 7.51 9.54
N GLY A 191 17.17 6.31 8.96
CA GLY A 191 18.12 5.23 9.25
C GLY A 191 19.58 5.62 8.97
N ILE A 192 19.85 6.24 7.83
CA ILE A 192 21.19 6.73 7.46
C ILE A 192 21.68 7.81 8.43
N SER A 193 20.81 8.75 8.80
CA SER A 193 21.17 9.86 9.70
C SER A 193 21.50 9.35 11.11
N LEU A 194 20.83 8.30 11.58
CA LEU A 194 21.16 7.65 12.85
C LEU A 194 22.55 6.99 12.82
N PHE A 195 22.95 6.35 11.71
CA PHE A 195 24.31 5.83 11.56
C PHE A 195 25.37 6.93 11.47
N LEU A 196 25.01 8.07 10.87
CA LEU A 196 25.89 9.24 10.74
C LEU A 196 25.92 10.13 11.98
N GLU A 197 25.07 9.86 12.97
CA GLU A 197 24.90 10.70 14.17
C GLU A 197 24.47 12.14 13.83
N ASP A 198 23.74 12.29 12.71
CA ASP A 198 23.19 13.56 12.22
C ASP A 198 21.77 13.74 12.75
N GLY A 199 21.66 14.37 13.92
CA GLY A 199 20.40 14.59 14.60
C GLY A 199 19.45 15.54 13.86
N ASP A 200 19.96 16.59 13.20
CA ASP A 200 19.09 17.54 12.48
C ASP A 200 18.41 16.87 11.29
N THR A 201 19.18 16.11 10.51
CA THR A 201 18.64 15.37 9.37
C THR A 201 17.74 14.23 9.83
N ALA A 202 18.08 13.53 10.94
CA ALA A 202 17.22 12.50 11.52
C ALA A 202 15.85 13.07 11.94
N LEU A 203 15.81 14.24 12.58
CA LEU A 203 14.57 14.87 13.01
C LEU A 203 13.71 15.30 11.82
N LYS A 204 14.32 15.92 10.80
CA LYS A 204 13.63 16.30 9.55
C LYS A 204 13.07 15.08 8.83
N ALA A 205 13.85 14.00 8.74
CA ALA A 205 13.43 12.74 8.15
C ALA A 205 12.26 12.10 8.91
N TRP A 206 12.27 12.16 10.24
CA TRP A 206 11.15 11.68 11.06
C TRP A 206 9.85 12.47 10.80
N PHE A 207 9.92 13.81 10.76
CA PHE A 207 8.76 14.64 10.42
C PHE A 207 8.25 14.34 9.00
N ALA A 208 9.16 14.25 8.02
CA ALA A 208 8.82 13.94 6.63
C ALA A 208 8.17 12.56 6.47
N TYR A 209 8.64 11.54 7.19
CA TYR A 209 8.05 10.19 7.18
C TYR A 209 6.57 10.21 7.56
N TYR A 210 6.22 10.96 8.61
CA TYR A 210 4.84 11.07 9.05
C TYR A 210 4.01 12.12 8.31
N ARG A 211 4.65 12.98 7.51
CA ARG A 211 4.09 14.17 6.84
C ARG A 211 3.64 15.24 7.83
N PHE A 212 4.43 15.46 8.86
CA PHE A 212 4.23 16.52 9.84
C PHE A 212 5.11 17.73 9.46
N SER A 213 4.55 18.94 9.56
CA SER A 213 5.32 20.18 9.33
C SER A 213 6.21 20.53 10.52
N ASP A 214 5.71 20.23 11.71
CA ASP A 214 6.30 20.61 12.99
C ASP A 214 5.65 19.81 14.13
N LEU A 215 6.09 20.05 15.36
CA LEU A 215 5.57 19.38 16.55
C LEU A 215 4.05 19.58 16.72
N ASN A 216 3.47 20.73 16.36
CA ASN A 216 2.04 21.03 16.51
C ASN A 216 1.16 20.20 15.58
N SER A 217 1.65 19.85 14.40
CA SER A 217 0.96 18.96 13.46
C SER A 217 0.97 17.48 13.86
N VAL A 218 1.80 17.08 14.84
CA VAL A 218 1.95 15.68 15.27
C VAL A 218 0.66 15.17 15.93
N TYR A 219 0.21 13.99 15.51
CA TYR A 219 -0.92 13.30 16.14
C TYR A 219 -0.73 13.14 17.64
N ALA A 220 -1.82 13.25 18.40
CA ALA A 220 -1.80 13.08 19.86
C ALA A 220 -1.07 11.79 20.29
N TYR A 221 -1.27 10.70 19.55
CA TYR A 221 -0.65 9.39 19.80
C TYR A 221 0.88 9.38 19.71
N LEU A 222 1.47 10.29 18.92
CA LEU A 222 2.92 10.39 18.68
C LEU A 222 3.55 11.65 19.31
N LYS A 223 2.76 12.50 19.97
CA LYS A 223 3.22 13.80 20.48
C LYS A 223 4.36 13.66 21.50
N LYS A 224 4.20 12.75 22.48
CA LYS A 224 5.21 12.51 23.52
C LYS A 224 6.56 12.08 22.95
N PRO A 225 6.66 11.03 22.11
CA PRO A 225 7.94 10.67 21.52
C PRO A 225 8.49 11.75 20.58
N ALA A 226 7.64 12.48 19.84
CA ALA A 226 8.09 13.58 18.99
C ALA A 226 8.80 14.70 19.78
N THR A 227 8.24 15.11 20.93
CA THR A 227 8.88 16.10 21.81
C THR A 227 10.25 15.61 22.30
N LYS A 228 10.36 14.32 22.64
CA LYS A 228 11.62 13.72 23.08
C LYS A 228 12.66 13.67 21.96
N LEU A 229 12.26 13.24 20.77
CA LEU A 229 13.12 13.24 19.59
C LEU A 229 13.62 14.66 19.26
N GLN A 230 12.73 15.66 19.25
CA GLN A 230 13.13 17.04 18.98
C GLN A 230 14.16 17.56 19.99
N LEU A 231 13.96 17.28 21.29
CA LEU A 231 14.86 17.71 22.34
C LEU A 231 16.26 17.09 22.23
N ILE A 232 16.34 15.81 21.89
CA ILE A 232 17.61 15.07 21.87
C ILE A 232 18.35 15.27 20.55
N LEU A 233 17.64 15.10 19.43
CA LEU A 233 18.24 15.14 18.09
C LEU A 233 18.78 16.53 17.72
N SER A 234 18.15 17.61 18.20
CA SER A 234 18.63 18.98 17.96
C SER A 234 20.01 19.27 18.58
N LYS A 235 20.44 18.49 19.58
CA LYS A 235 21.76 18.66 20.23
C LYS A 235 22.85 17.80 19.59
N TRP A 236 22.47 16.65 19.03
CA TRP A 236 23.41 15.59 18.64
C TRP A 236 24.44 16.04 17.59
N ASN A 237 24.11 17.03 16.75
CA ASN A 237 25.04 17.57 15.75
C ASN A 237 26.24 18.33 16.35
N THR A 238 26.07 18.86 17.57
CA THR A 238 27.06 19.73 18.23
C THR A 238 27.74 19.05 19.41
N THR A 239 27.08 18.06 20.00
CA THR A 239 27.55 17.37 21.20
C THR A 239 27.24 15.89 21.09
N THR A 240 28.22 15.04 21.40
CA THR A 240 27.99 13.61 21.59
C THR A 240 26.97 13.40 22.71
N LEU A 241 25.97 12.56 22.45
CA LEU A 241 24.96 12.21 23.44
C LEU A 241 25.59 11.37 24.56
N ASN A 242 25.23 11.65 25.80
CA ASN A 242 25.57 10.74 26.91
C ASN A 242 24.66 9.50 26.92
N ASP A 243 25.00 8.48 27.72
CA ASP A 243 24.26 7.21 27.77
C ASP A 243 22.77 7.40 28.08
N GLN A 244 22.43 8.33 28.98
CA GLN A 244 21.04 8.60 29.33
C GLN A 244 20.26 9.25 28.18
N GLU A 245 20.88 10.15 27.44
CA GLU A 245 20.31 10.74 26.22
C GLU A 245 20.15 9.71 25.11
N CYS A 246 21.13 8.81 24.95
CA CYS A 246 21.04 7.66 24.04
C CYS A 246 19.87 6.74 24.40
N ILE A 247 19.70 6.40 25.69
CA ILE A 247 18.57 5.62 26.19
C ILE A 247 17.24 6.28 25.85
N GLU A 248 17.10 7.59 26.09
CA GLU A 248 15.87 8.32 25.80
C GLU A 248 15.60 8.43 24.29
N LEU A 249 16.64 8.56 23.45
CA LEU A 249 16.51 8.51 22.00
C LEU A 249 15.98 7.14 21.54
N ILE A 250 16.57 6.05 22.04
CA ILE A 250 16.16 4.68 21.70
C ILE A 250 14.69 4.45 22.09
N LYS A 251 14.29 4.85 23.30
CA LYS A 251 12.90 4.76 23.75
C LYS A 251 11.96 5.57 22.86
N ALA A 252 12.34 6.79 22.51
CA ALA A 252 11.53 7.66 21.66
C ALA A 252 11.37 7.08 20.25
N LEU A 253 12.42 6.49 19.66
CA LEU A 253 12.33 5.76 18.39
C LEU A 253 11.37 4.57 18.47
N GLY A 254 11.45 3.76 19.54
CA GLY A 254 10.53 2.64 19.77
C GLY A 254 9.07 3.11 19.96
N GLN A 255 8.86 4.18 20.71
CA GLN A 255 7.53 4.79 20.89
C GLN A 255 7.01 5.46 19.61
N SER A 256 7.90 5.87 18.70
CA SER A 256 7.61 6.24 17.32
C SER A 256 7.57 5.03 16.37
N ARG A 257 7.50 3.80 16.88
CA ARG A 257 7.33 2.56 16.10
C ARG A 257 8.52 2.17 15.20
N PHE A 258 9.64 2.89 15.25
CA PHE A 258 10.88 2.54 14.54
C PHE A 258 11.70 1.49 15.30
N TYR A 259 11.08 0.35 15.62
CA TYR A 259 11.69 -0.70 16.47
C TYR A 259 12.97 -1.30 15.88
N THR A 260 13.12 -1.35 14.55
CA THR A 260 14.36 -1.79 13.91
C THR A 260 15.52 -0.85 14.22
N TYR A 261 15.33 0.46 14.09
CA TYR A 261 16.36 1.44 14.40
C TYR A 261 16.61 1.55 15.91
N ALA A 262 15.56 1.46 16.73
CA ALA A 262 15.69 1.43 18.18
C ALA A 262 16.53 0.22 18.65
N LYS A 263 16.33 -0.97 18.07
CA LYS A 263 17.15 -2.16 18.36
C LYS A 263 18.62 -1.95 17.99
N ILE A 264 18.91 -1.45 16.79
CA ILE A 264 20.30 -1.22 16.35
C ILE A 264 21.00 -0.25 17.31
N MET A 265 20.36 0.86 17.65
CA MET A 265 20.89 1.86 18.59
C MET A 265 21.08 1.28 19.99
N ALA A 266 20.16 0.43 20.48
CA ALA A 266 20.28 -0.25 21.76
C ALA A 266 21.48 -1.20 21.81
N LEU A 267 21.67 -1.99 20.74
CA LEU A 267 22.82 -2.88 20.61
C LEU A 267 24.13 -2.09 20.55
N LYS A 268 24.14 -0.92 19.89
CA LYS A 268 25.33 -0.05 19.77
C LYS A 268 25.73 0.54 21.12
N LEU A 269 24.74 0.93 21.92
CA LEU A 269 24.99 1.45 23.27
C LEU A 269 25.58 0.37 24.21
N GLY A 270 25.18 -0.89 24.04
CA GLY A 270 25.72 -2.00 24.82
C GLY A 270 25.26 -2.05 26.28
N GLU A 271 24.29 -1.22 26.67
CA GLU A 271 23.75 -1.17 28.04
C GLU A 271 22.88 -2.41 28.36
N LYS A 272 23.32 -3.21 29.34
CA LYS A 272 22.71 -4.52 29.67
C LYS A 272 21.71 -4.46 30.83
N ASN A 273 21.72 -3.43 31.66
CA ASN A 273 20.88 -3.36 32.87
C ASN A 273 19.61 -2.53 32.68
N ASN A 274 19.34 -2.05 31.46
CA ASN A 274 18.14 -1.27 31.16
C ASN A 274 17.01 -2.18 30.64
N THR A 275 16.06 -2.49 31.52
CA THR A 275 14.91 -3.37 31.22
C THR A 275 14.07 -2.88 30.05
N GLU A 276 13.94 -1.57 29.84
CA GLU A 276 13.17 -1.03 28.72
C GLU A 276 13.90 -1.21 27.37
N LEU A 277 15.24 -1.11 27.36
CA LEU A 277 16.02 -1.43 26.16
C LEU A 277 15.97 -2.92 25.83
N GLU A 278 16.04 -3.79 26.85
CA GLU A 278 15.87 -5.24 26.68
C GLU A 278 14.52 -5.55 26.04
N LYS A 279 13.42 -4.96 26.53
CA LYS A 279 12.08 -5.10 25.94
C LYS A 279 12.02 -4.67 24.47
N ILE A 280 12.68 -3.55 24.11
CA ILE A 280 12.76 -3.08 22.71
C ILE A 280 13.49 -4.10 21.83
N ILE A 281 14.63 -4.64 22.31
CA ILE A 281 15.42 -5.63 21.57
C ILE A 281 14.61 -6.93 21.38
N LEU A 282 13.99 -7.44 22.44
CA LEU A 282 13.16 -8.64 22.42
C LEU A 282 11.99 -8.49 21.45
N TYR A 283 11.23 -7.40 21.58
CA TYR A 283 10.07 -7.15 20.73
C TYR A 283 10.46 -6.93 19.27
N SER A 284 11.50 -6.14 18.99
CA SER A 284 12.00 -5.92 17.62
C SER A 284 12.47 -7.22 16.96
N THR A 285 13.13 -8.10 17.73
CA THR A 285 13.53 -9.43 17.26
C THR A 285 12.32 -10.31 16.95
N TYR A 286 11.31 -10.32 17.83
CA TYR A 286 10.05 -11.02 17.58
C TYR A 286 9.37 -10.56 16.27
N LEU A 287 9.33 -9.24 16.00
CA LEU A 287 8.76 -8.73 14.74
C LEU A 287 9.53 -9.22 13.50
N GLN A 288 10.86 -9.23 13.56
CA GLN A 288 11.71 -9.70 12.47
C GLN A 288 11.51 -11.21 12.21
N GLU A 289 11.50 -12.02 13.27
CA GLU A 289 11.26 -13.46 13.17
C GLU A 289 9.87 -13.78 12.60
N LEU A 290 8.82 -13.11 13.10
CA LEU A 290 7.47 -13.27 12.57
C LEU A 290 7.37 -12.88 11.10
N LYS A 291 7.99 -11.77 10.70
CA LYS A 291 7.97 -11.31 9.31
C LYS A 291 8.64 -12.32 8.39
N SER A 292 9.83 -12.80 8.78
CA SER A 292 10.58 -13.78 7.99
C SER A 292 9.79 -15.07 7.81
N TYR A 293 9.30 -15.64 8.92
CA TYR A 293 8.56 -16.91 8.88
C TYR A 293 7.20 -16.76 8.17
N THR A 294 6.49 -15.66 8.37
CA THR A 294 5.22 -15.40 7.67
C THR A 294 5.41 -15.30 6.15
N ASN A 295 6.46 -14.61 5.69
CA ASN A 295 6.77 -14.52 4.27
C ASN A 295 7.11 -15.89 3.67
N GLU A 296 7.82 -16.73 4.41
CA GLU A 296 8.17 -18.07 3.98
C GLU A 296 6.95 -19.00 3.95
N TYR A 297 6.14 -18.98 5.01
CA TYR A 297 4.86 -19.68 5.05
C TYR A 297 3.97 -19.31 3.86
N TYR A 298 3.85 -18.02 3.53
CA TYR A 298 3.09 -17.59 2.36
C TYR A 298 3.68 -18.11 1.04
N ARG A 299 5.01 -18.17 0.91
CA ARG A 299 5.70 -18.78 -0.23
C ARG A 299 5.33 -20.25 -0.38
N GLU A 300 5.48 -21.02 0.70
CA GLU A 300 5.17 -22.45 0.73
C GLU A 300 3.69 -22.72 0.47
N MET A 301 2.78 -21.93 1.04
CA MET A 301 1.34 -22.02 0.75
C MET A 301 1.02 -21.75 -0.73
N THR A 302 1.76 -20.83 -1.37
CA THR A 302 1.60 -20.56 -2.81
C THR A 302 2.06 -21.75 -3.66
N LEU A 303 3.07 -22.47 -3.19
CA LEU A 303 3.62 -23.66 -3.86
C LEU A 303 2.90 -24.95 -3.47
N GLU A 304 1.86 -24.88 -2.64
CA GLU A 304 1.13 -26.04 -2.12
C GLU A 304 2.00 -26.95 -1.22
N GLU A 305 3.05 -26.39 -0.61
CA GLU A 305 4.02 -27.06 0.26
C GLU A 305 3.85 -26.69 1.75
N GLY A 306 3.07 -25.66 2.06
CA GLY A 306 2.99 -25.07 3.40
C GLY A 306 1.98 -25.74 4.35
N SER A 307 2.20 -25.59 5.66
CA SER A 307 1.32 -26.09 6.72
C SER A 307 0.74 -24.97 7.59
N THR A 308 -0.59 -24.86 7.62
CA THR A 308 -1.28 -23.85 8.46
C THR A 308 -1.13 -24.16 9.95
N ASP A 309 -1.08 -25.43 10.33
CA ASP A 309 -0.94 -25.83 11.73
C ASP A 309 0.46 -25.53 12.28
N GLU A 310 1.50 -25.75 11.46
CA GLU A 310 2.87 -25.35 11.80
C GLU A 310 2.99 -23.83 11.92
N TYR A 311 2.36 -23.08 11.02
CA TYR A 311 2.34 -21.61 11.09
C TYR A 311 1.68 -21.08 12.37
N ILE A 312 0.51 -21.61 12.73
CA ILE A 312 -0.18 -21.24 13.97
C ILE A 312 0.65 -21.63 15.20
N SER A 313 1.28 -22.82 15.17
CA SER A 313 2.13 -23.30 16.25
C SER A 313 3.36 -22.41 16.44
N PHE A 314 4.02 -22.01 15.34
CA PHE A 314 5.15 -21.08 15.36
C PHE A 314 4.75 -19.73 15.96
N ILE A 315 3.67 -19.11 15.47
CA ILE A 315 3.21 -17.82 16.01
C ILE A 315 2.88 -17.93 17.49
N THR A 316 2.18 -18.98 17.90
CA THR A 316 1.78 -19.19 19.30
C THR A 316 3.02 -19.35 20.18
N SER A 317 3.96 -20.21 19.79
CA SER A 317 5.21 -20.45 20.53
C SER A 317 6.07 -19.19 20.66
N LYS A 318 6.25 -18.43 19.57
CA LYS A 318 7.00 -17.17 19.61
C LYS A 318 6.31 -16.11 20.45
N SER A 319 4.98 -16.06 20.42
CA SER A 319 4.18 -15.12 21.22
C SER A 319 4.24 -15.47 22.71
N GLU A 320 4.18 -16.75 23.06
CA GLU A 320 4.33 -17.24 24.44
C GLU A 320 5.71 -16.96 25.02
N LYS A 321 6.76 -17.19 24.22
CA LYS A 321 8.13 -16.84 24.60
C LYS A 321 8.25 -15.35 24.89
N LEU A 322 7.82 -14.49 23.96
CA LEU A 322 7.87 -13.05 24.15
C LEU A 322 7.04 -12.61 25.36
N TYR A 323 5.82 -13.16 25.55
CA TYR A 323 5.00 -12.87 26.73
C TYR A 323 5.77 -13.16 28.02
N THR A 324 6.35 -14.37 28.12
CA THR A 324 7.11 -14.82 29.29
C THR A 324 8.32 -13.92 29.55
N ASP A 325 9.08 -13.58 28.52
CA ASP A 325 10.26 -12.72 28.63
C ASP A 325 9.89 -11.30 29.09
N LEU A 326 8.78 -10.74 28.59
CA LEU A 326 8.29 -9.40 28.95
C LEU A 326 7.70 -9.34 30.37
N THR A 327 7.05 -10.41 30.83
CA THR A 327 6.38 -10.43 32.14
C THR A 327 7.25 -11.02 33.26
N ARG A 328 8.47 -11.49 32.97
CA ARG A 328 9.34 -12.18 33.94
C ARG A 328 9.54 -11.42 35.25
N THR A 329 9.63 -10.10 35.19
CA THR A 329 9.85 -9.22 36.36
C THR A 329 8.57 -8.62 36.93
N GLU A 330 7.44 -8.80 36.25
CA GLU A 330 6.15 -8.26 36.64
C GLU A 330 5.37 -9.33 37.41
N LYS A 331 4.72 -8.97 38.53
CA LYS A 331 3.80 -9.88 39.23
C LYS A 331 2.49 -10.00 38.44
N VAL A 332 2.54 -10.54 37.24
CA VAL A 332 1.36 -10.75 36.39
C VAL A 332 0.62 -11.98 36.90
N LYS A 333 -0.64 -11.82 37.29
CA LYS A 333 -1.50 -12.92 37.75
C LYS A 333 -2.01 -13.79 36.60
N ASP A 334 -1.99 -13.26 35.38
CA ASP A 334 -2.59 -13.89 34.21
C ASP A 334 -1.62 -14.82 33.47
N THR A 335 -2.07 -16.03 33.19
CA THR A 335 -1.35 -17.00 32.36
C THR A 335 -1.36 -16.59 30.88
N PHE A 336 -0.42 -17.13 30.11
CA PHE A 336 -0.37 -16.89 28.67
C PHE A 336 -1.68 -17.31 28.00
N SER A 337 -2.20 -16.40 27.19
CA SER A 337 -3.20 -16.67 26.16
C SER A 337 -2.98 -15.70 25.02
N MET A 338 -3.38 -16.06 23.80
CA MET A 338 -3.28 -15.12 22.66
C MET A 338 -4.08 -13.83 22.87
N GLN A 339 -5.13 -13.86 23.71
CA GLN A 339 -5.85 -12.63 24.08
C GLN A 339 -5.02 -11.74 25.00
N ASN A 340 -4.46 -12.31 26.08
CA ASN A 340 -3.62 -11.57 27.02
C ASN A 340 -2.37 -11.03 26.34
N PHE A 341 -1.74 -11.84 25.49
CA PHE A 341 -0.60 -11.42 24.69
C PHE A 341 -0.94 -10.25 23.76
N ARG A 342 -2.05 -10.32 23.00
CA ARG A 342 -2.48 -9.20 22.14
C ARG A 342 -2.74 -7.93 22.94
N ASN A 343 -3.37 -8.03 24.11
CA ASN A 343 -3.58 -6.89 25.00
C ASN A 343 -2.25 -6.29 25.49
N LEU A 344 -1.28 -7.14 25.86
CA LEU A 344 0.05 -6.74 26.29
C LEU A 344 0.79 -5.96 25.20
N ILE A 345 0.92 -6.53 23.99
CA ILE A 345 1.67 -5.89 22.90
C ILE A 345 0.95 -4.67 22.31
N ARG A 346 -0.38 -4.62 22.41
CA ARG A 346 -1.15 -3.42 22.09
C ARG A 346 -0.83 -2.30 23.08
N THR A 347 -0.82 -2.60 24.37
CA THR A 347 -0.61 -1.60 25.43
C THR A 347 0.84 -1.12 25.47
N GLN A 348 1.81 -2.03 25.44
CA GLN A 348 3.23 -1.65 25.58
C GLN A 348 3.83 -1.13 24.28
N PHE A 349 3.47 -1.71 23.12
CA PHE A 349 4.14 -1.42 21.84
C PHE A 349 3.21 -0.79 20.79
N GLY A 350 1.93 -0.59 21.11
CA GLY A 350 0.96 -0.07 20.14
C GLY A 350 0.71 -1.05 19.00
N THR A 351 0.69 -2.36 19.24
CA THR A 351 0.54 -3.36 18.18
C THR A 351 -0.91 -3.79 17.97
N VAL A 352 -1.34 -3.91 16.72
CA VAL A 352 -2.51 -4.71 16.36
C VAL A 352 -2.03 -5.99 15.70
N SER A 353 -2.61 -7.13 16.10
CA SER A 353 -2.33 -8.44 15.51
C SER A 353 -3.63 -9.22 15.33
N ILE A 354 -3.94 -9.54 14.07
CA ILE A 354 -5.13 -10.26 13.65
C ILE A 354 -4.67 -11.44 12.81
N LEU A 355 -5.07 -12.64 13.21
CA LEU A 355 -4.92 -13.86 12.40
C LEU A 355 -6.28 -14.21 11.84
N GLY A 356 -6.34 -14.42 10.53
CA GLY A 356 -7.59 -14.77 9.87
C GLY A 356 -7.43 -15.00 8.38
N ARG A 357 -8.50 -15.46 7.74
CA ARG A 357 -8.62 -15.57 6.29
C ARG A 357 -9.34 -14.35 5.75
N THR A 358 -9.17 -14.07 4.47
CA THR A 358 -9.85 -12.95 3.79
C THR A 358 -10.80 -13.49 2.73
N SER A 359 -11.74 -12.68 2.24
CA SER A 359 -12.57 -13.05 1.08
C SER A 359 -11.76 -13.42 -0.16
N SER A 360 -10.54 -12.88 -0.27
CA SER A 360 -9.68 -13.04 -1.45
C SER A 360 -8.82 -14.29 -1.41
N SER A 361 -8.67 -14.96 -0.24
CA SER A 361 -7.86 -16.17 -0.12
C SER A 361 -8.24 -17.01 1.11
N ASN A 362 -8.23 -18.33 0.93
CA ASN A 362 -8.38 -19.32 2.00
C ASN A 362 -7.09 -19.55 2.81
N VAL A 363 -5.95 -19.00 2.37
CA VAL A 363 -4.68 -19.06 3.10
C VAL A 363 -4.81 -18.25 4.39
N MET A 364 -4.39 -18.82 5.52
CA MET A 364 -4.36 -18.11 6.80
C MET A 364 -3.43 -16.90 6.67
N GLY A 365 -3.87 -15.72 7.07
CA GLY A 365 -3.09 -14.48 6.99
C GLY A 365 -2.88 -13.85 8.35
N LEU A 366 -1.75 -13.15 8.49
CA LEU A 366 -1.45 -12.23 9.58
C LEU A 366 -1.63 -10.79 9.10
N VAL A 367 -2.49 -10.02 9.77
CA VAL A 367 -2.51 -8.56 9.67
C VAL A 367 -1.94 -8.04 10.98
N MET A 368 -0.69 -7.56 10.92
CA MET A 368 0.03 -7.08 12.08
C MET A 368 0.88 -5.87 11.77
N GLY A 369 0.70 -4.81 12.56
CA GLY A 369 1.42 -3.55 12.44
C GLY A 369 1.24 -2.69 13.68
N GLN A 370 1.86 -1.51 13.66
CA GLN A 370 1.90 -0.61 14.80
C GLN A 370 0.96 0.57 14.60
N ILE A 371 0.20 0.89 15.64
CA ILE A 371 -0.68 2.03 15.74
C ILE A 371 0.17 3.30 15.71
N VAL A 372 -0.12 4.15 14.74
CA VAL A 372 0.48 5.49 14.58
C VAL A 372 -0.55 6.59 14.81
N ASN A 373 -1.84 6.26 14.75
CA ASN A 373 -2.93 7.16 15.04
C ASN A 373 -4.15 6.36 15.51
N GLU A 374 -4.87 6.89 16.49
CA GLU A 374 -6.13 6.32 16.96
C GLU A 374 -7.06 7.44 17.43
N ARG A 375 -8.30 7.45 16.96
CA ARG A 375 -9.29 8.49 17.28
C ARG A 375 -10.72 8.00 17.05
N ILE A 376 -11.67 8.57 17.78
CA ILE A 376 -13.10 8.38 17.51
C ILE A 376 -13.51 9.30 16.35
N ARG A 377 -14.29 8.77 15.41
CA ARG A 377 -14.89 9.51 14.30
C ARG A 377 -16.38 9.23 14.21
N LYS A 378 -17.17 10.28 14.20
CA LYS A 378 -18.60 10.23 13.85
C LYS A 378 -18.73 10.06 12.34
N VAL A 379 -19.45 9.03 11.89
CA VAL A 379 -19.87 8.86 10.50
C VAL A 379 -21.35 9.16 10.42
N GLU A 380 -21.75 10.02 9.49
CA GLU A 380 -23.13 10.43 9.28
C GLU A 380 -23.51 10.35 7.80
N GLN A 381 -24.57 9.61 7.48
CA GLN A 381 -25.06 9.40 6.11
C GLN A 381 -26.59 9.35 6.11
N TYR A 382 -27.23 10.29 5.39
CA TYR A 382 -28.69 10.36 5.22
C TYR A 382 -29.48 10.30 6.55
N GLY A 383 -29.00 11.01 7.59
CA GLY A 383 -29.64 11.03 8.91
C GLY A 383 -29.30 9.83 9.81
N HIS A 384 -28.58 8.83 9.31
CA HIS A 384 -28.00 7.76 10.13
C HIS A 384 -26.62 8.17 10.65
N SER A 385 -26.33 7.92 11.93
CA SER A 385 -25.06 8.32 12.55
C SER A 385 -24.56 7.29 13.56
N ALA A 386 -23.24 7.09 13.62
CA ALA A 386 -22.57 6.33 14.67
C ALA A 386 -21.12 6.78 14.88
N ASP A 387 -20.60 6.57 16.09
CA ASP A 387 -19.21 6.82 16.45
C ASP A 387 -18.38 5.55 16.30
N PHE A 388 -17.23 5.67 15.64
CA PHE A 388 -16.35 4.56 15.33
C PHE A 388 -14.91 4.84 15.73
N ASN A 389 -14.22 3.81 16.23
CA ASN A 389 -12.78 3.88 16.43
C ASN A 389 -12.05 3.77 15.09
N PHE A 390 -11.32 4.80 14.70
CA PHE A 390 -10.40 4.80 13.57
C PHE A 390 -9.00 4.51 14.07
N THR A 391 -8.41 3.39 13.64
CA THR A 391 -7.04 3.00 13.97
C THR A 391 -6.19 2.99 12.70
N GLU A 392 -5.12 3.77 12.65
CA GLU A 392 -4.15 3.77 11.55
C GLU A 392 -2.91 2.97 11.95
N LEU A 393 -2.60 1.94 11.16
CA LEU A 393 -1.42 1.11 11.29
C LEU A 393 -0.32 1.52 10.30
N ASP A 394 0.92 1.38 10.74
CA ASP A 394 2.12 1.49 9.92
C ASP A 394 3.13 0.40 10.34
N MET A 395 4.34 0.42 9.79
CA MET A 395 5.44 -0.48 10.18
C MET A 395 5.06 -1.98 10.09
N MET A 396 4.22 -2.31 9.11
CA MET A 396 3.59 -3.62 8.99
C MET A 396 4.61 -4.78 9.00
N VAL A 397 4.35 -5.77 9.86
CA VAL A 397 4.95 -7.10 9.82
C VAL A 397 4.36 -7.88 8.65
N SER A 398 3.03 -7.86 8.52
CA SER A 398 2.29 -8.50 7.44
C SER A 398 0.93 -7.83 7.27
N ASN A 399 0.43 -7.76 6.04
CA ASN A 399 -0.91 -7.23 5.71
C ASN A 399 -1.80 -8.34 5.09
N GLY A 400 -1.59 -9.59 5.52
CA GLY A 400 -2.26 -10.77 4.99
C GLY A 400 -1.63 -11.33 3.70
N TYR A 401 -1.98 -12.58 3.39
CA TYR A 401 -1.47 -13.32 2.24
C TYR A 401 -1.71 -12.63 0.89
N PRO A 402 -2.92 -12.13 0.55
CA PRO A 402 -3.12 -11.49 -0.76
C PRO A 402 -2.26 -10.22 -0.93
N SER A 403 -2.15 -9.40 0.11
CA SER A 403 -1.28 -8.21 0.10
C SER A 403 0.18 -8.59 -0.10
N TRP A 404 0.66 -9.61 0.60
CA TRP A 404 2.01 -10.14 0.38
C TRP A 404 2.16 -10.63 -1.06
N TYR A 405 1.25 -11.47 -1.56
CA TYR A 405 1.31 -12.04 -2.91
C TYR A 405 1.39 -10.95 -3.99
N TRP A 406 0.59 -9.89 -3.86
CA TRP A 406 0.54 -8.77 -4.81
C TRP A 406 1.56 -7.65 -4.57
N GLU A 407 2.60 -7.86 -3.77
CA GLU A 407 3.66 -6.85 -3.54
C GLU A 407 3.16 -5.60 -2.82
N ASP A 408 2.48 -5.80 -1.68
CA ASP A 408 1.87 -4.73 -0.88
C ASP A 408 0.81 -3.92 -1.68
N ARG A 409 0.09 -4.56 -2.61
CA ARG A 409 -1.05 -3.97 -3.35
C ARG A 409 -2.43 -4.46 -2.87
N GLY A 410 -2.50 -5.06 -1.69
CA GLY A 410 -3.74 -5.60 -1.13
C GLY A 410 -4.60 -4.59 -0.37
N ALA A 411 -5.35 -5.05 0.63
CA ALA A 411 -6.34 -4.23 1.33
C ALA A 411 -5.71 -3.04 2.07
N GLY A 412 -6.24 -1.84 1.82
CA GLY A 412 -5.84 -0.60 2.50
C GLY A 412 -6.58 -0.34 3.81
N GLY A 413 -7.74 -0.96 4.02
CA GLY A 413 -8.54 -0.81 5.23
C GLY A 413 -9.40 -2.04 5.53
N PHE A 414 -9.86 -2.13 6.77
CA PHE A 414 -10.67 -3.23 7.28
C PHE A 414 -11.71 -2.71 8.27
N ALA A 415 -12.99 -3.02 8.05
CA ALA A 415 -14.00 -2.89 9.10
C ALA A 415 -13.76 -3.94 10.21
N ILE A 416 -13.70 -3.49 11.47
CA ILE A 416 -13.57 -4.33 12.66
C ILE A 416 -14.74 -4.07 13.61
N GLN A 417 -14.92 -4.91 14.63
CA GLN A 417 -15.95 -4.65 15.63
C GLN A 417 -15.67 -3.31 16.34
N GLY A 418 -16.63 -2.38 16.27
CA GLY A 418 -16.54 -1.07 16.90
C GLY A 418 -15.68 -0.03 16.16
N GLY A 419 -15.26 -0.30 14.92
CA GLY A 419 -14.45 0.66 14.18
C GLY A 419 -13.89 0.17 12.85
N PHE A 420 -12.86 0.85 12.38
CA PHE A 420 -12.14 0.50 11.16
C PHE A 420 -10.65 0.76 11.30
N LEU A 421 -9.89 -0.11 10.66
CA LEU A 421 -8.45 -0.10 10.60
C LEU A 421 -8.01 0.39 9.22
N ARG A 422 -6.96 1.21 9.16
CA ARG A 422 -6.29 1.61 7.92
C ARG A 422 -4.82 1.20 7.96
N VAL A 423 -4.27 0.74 6.84
CA VAL A 423 -2.83 0.53 6.68
C VAL A 423 -2.22 1.73 5.95
N LYS A 424 -1.55 2.62 6.68
CA LYS A 424 -0.97 3.87 6.17
C LYS A 424 -0.08 3.64 4.95
N LYS A 425 0.75 2.58 4.98
CA LYS A 425 1.70 2.25 3.91
C LYS A 425 1.05 2.12 2.53
N MET A 426 -0.20 1.67 2.46
CA MET A 426 -0.94 1.51 1.21
C MET A 426 -1.27 2.84 0.53
N PHE A 427 -1.35 3.93 1.30
CA PHE A 427 -1.75 5.25 0.80
C PHE A 427 -0.54 6.17 0.56
N LYS A 428 0.61 5.83 1.14
CA LYS A 428 1.86 6.62 1.06
C LYS A 428 2.26 6.98 -0.39
N TYR A 429 2.06 6.08 -1.34
CA TYR A 429 2.45 6.28 -2.74
C TYR A 429 1.35 6.94 -3.59
N LEU A 430 0.08 6.85 -3.21
CA LEU A 430 -1.04 7.24 -4.07
C LEU A 430 -1.04 8.73 -4.40
N GLY A 431 -0.89 9.60 -3.40
CA GLY A 431 -0.82 11.05 -3.62
C GLY A 431 0.38 11.48 -4.47
N ILE A 432 1.53 10.81 -4.32
CA ILE A 432 2.71 11.07 -5.15
C ILE A 432 2.45 10.66 -6.59
N SER A 433 1.92 9.45 -6.80
CA SER A 433 1.58 8.97 -8.14
C SER A 433 0.55 9.88 -8.82
N ALA A 434 -0.44 10.36 -8.07
CA ALA A 434 -1.45 11.30 -8.56
C ALA A 434 -0.83 12.65 -8.97
N TRP A 435 0.07 13.19 -8.13
CA TRP A 435 0.82 14.40 -8.45
C TRP A 435 1.67 14.24 -9.73
N GLU A 436 2.36 13.11 -9.85
CA GLU A 436 3.18 12.81 -11.02
C GLU A 436 2.33 12.62 -12.29
N SER A 437 1.13 12.04 -12.20
CA SER A 437 0.22 11.91 -13.35
C SER A 437 -0.16 13.25 -13.99
N VAL A 438 -0.18 14.34 -13.22
CA VAL A 438 -0.51 15.69 -13.72
C VAL A 438 0.72 16.54 -14.03
N THR A 439 1.84 16.33 -13.34
CA THR A 439 3.04 17.19 -13.44
C THR A 439 4.22 16.59 -14.21
N ASP A 440 4.33 15.26 -14.31
CA ASP A 440 5.38 14.61 -15.09
C ASP A 440 4.90 14.45 -16.53
N SER A 441 5.50 15.23 -17.44
CA SER A 441 5.11 15.28 -18.85
C SER A 441 5.12 13.92 -19.55
N VAL A 442 6.08 13.06 -19.24
CA VAL A 442 6.21 11.73 -19.87
C VAL A 442 5.10 10.80 -19.39
N LYS A 443 4.83 10.80 -18.07
CA LYS A 443 3.73 9.99 -17.50
C LYS A 443 2.37 10.49 -17.97
N ARG A 444 2.20 11.81 -18.06
CA ARG A 444 0.99 12.45 -18.56
C ARG A 444 0.73 12.08 -20.01
N GLU A 445 1.71 12.27 -20.89
CA GLU A 445 1.59 11.95 -22.31
C GLU A 445 1.24 10.46 -22.52
N LYS A 446 1.85 9.55 -21.77
CA LYS A 446 1.52 8.12 -21.82
C LYS A 446 0.06 7.85 -21.45
N SER A 447 -0.44 8.50 -20.39
CA SER A 447 -1.84 8.39 -19.95
C SER A 447 -2.81 8.97 -20.98
N GLU A 448 -2.52 10.15 -21.53
CA GLU A 448 -3.34 10.81 -22.54
C GLU A 448 -3.41 10.00 -23.85
N ASN A 449 -2.27 9.45 -24.29
CA ASN A 449 -2.22 8.56 -25.46
C ASN A 449 -3.02 7.28 -25.26
N LYS A 450 -2.98 6.69 -24.05
CA LYS A 450 -3.82 5.54 -23.70
C LYS A 450 -5.30 5.91 -23.74
N ILE A 451 -5.70 7.00 -23.08
CA ILE A 451 -7.08 7.51 -23.07
C ILE A 451 -7.58 7.74 -24.48
N ARG A 452 -6.77 8.36 -25.35
CA ARG A 452 -7.15 8.62 -26.74
C ARG A 452 -7.51 7.32 -27.45
N LYS A 453 -6.61 6.34 -27.43
CA LYS A 453 -6.77 5.07 -28.14
C LYS A 453 -7.90 4.19 -27.59
N THR A 454 -8.06 4.13 -26.26
CA THR A 454 -8.98 3.16 -25.65
C THR A 454 -10.36 3.75 -25.32
N LEU A 455 -10.50 5.08 -25.30
CA LEU A 455 -11.76 5.76 -25.00
C LEU A 455 -12.19 6.74 -26.10
N LEU A 456 -11.34 7.70 -26.46
CA LEU A 456 -11.78 8.81 -27.33
C LEU A 456 -11.99 8.36 -28.79
N GLU A 457 -11.20 7.39 -29.26
CA GLU A 457 -11.33 6.77 -30.59
C GLU A 457 -12.26 5.55 -30.58
N SER A 458 -12.83 5.19 -29.42
CA SER A 458 -13.76 4.06 -29.31
C SER A 458 -15.11 4.33 -30.00
N SER A 459 -15.80 3.24 -30.36
CA SER A 459 -17.11 3.24 -31.02
C SER A 459 -18.06 2.25 -30.34
N LEU A 460 -19.31 2.15 -30.82
CA LEU A 460 -20.28 1.16 -30.36
C LEU A 460 -19.81 -0.30 -30.47
N SER A 461 -18.88 -0.61 -31.40
CA SER A 461 -18.36 -1.97 -31.59
C SER A 461 -17.05 -2.24 -30.84
N SER A 462 -16.53 -1.26 -30.10
CA SER A 462 -15.30 -1.43 -29.31
C SER A 462 -15.54 -2.38 -28.13
N ASP A 463 -14.49 -3.13 -27.76
CA ASP A 463 -14.52 -3.99 -26.57
C ASP A 463 -14.81 -3.16 -25.31
N LYS A 464 -15.88 -3.54 -24.58
CA LYS A 464 -16.36 -2.79 -23.41
C LYS A 464 -15.28 -2.70 -22.32
N ASN A 465 -14.50 -3.76 -22.09
CA ASN A 465 -13.46 -3.76 -21.06
C ASN A 465 -12.33 -2.77 -21.38
N THR A 466 -11.92 -2.71 -22.64
CA THR A 466 -10.93 -1.73 -23.13
C THR A 466 -11.44 -0.30 -22.95
N VAL A 467 -12.72 -0.07 -23.25
CA VAL A 467 -13.39 1.24 -23.05
C VAL A 467 -13.45 1.61 -21.58
N LEU A 468 -13.84 0.69 -20.69
CA LEU A 468 -13.86 0.92 -19.25
C LEU A 468 -12.46 1.28 -18.73
N ALA A 469 -11.41 0.58 -19.19
CA ALA A 469 -10.04 0.91 -18.80
C ALA A 469 -9.61 2.31 -19.26
N GLY A 470 -10.03 2.75 -20.45
CA GLY A 470 -9.80 4.12 -20.93
C GLY A 470 -10.60 5.16 -20.17
N LEU A 471 -11.87 4.86 -19.87
CA LEU A 471 -12.77 5.71 -19.10
C LEU A 471 -12.25 5.92 -17.68
N ALA A 472 -11.76 4.87 -17.02
CA ALA A 472 -11.16 4.95 -15.70
C ALA A 472 -9.97 5.93 -15.69
N SER A 473 -9.03 5.78 -16.65
CA SER A 473 -7.89 6.70 -16.77
C SER A 473 -8.32 8.14 -17.05
N LYS A 474 -9.38 8.36 -17.84
CA LYS A 474 -9.90 9.70 -18.12
C LYS A 474 -10.57 10.34 -16.90
N LEU A 475 -11.40 9.59 -16.18
CA LEU A 475 -12.06 10.06 -14.96
C LEU A 475 -11.05 10.44 -13.88
N GLU A 476 -10.01 9.62 -13.71
CA GLU A 476 -8.91 9.90 -12.80
C GLU A 476 -8.17 11.18 -13.22
N LEU A 477 -7.68 11.26 -14.46
CA LEU A 477 -6.92 12.42 -14.93
C LEU A 477 -7.73 13.72 -14.83
N ASP A 478 -9.01 13.71 -15.20
CA ASP A 478 -9.90 14.87 -15.08
C ASP A 478 -10.06 15.35 -13.63
N ALA A 479 -10.20 14.40 -12.69
CA ALA A 479 -10.31 14.72 -11.28
C ALA A 479 -9.01 15.32 -10.72
N LEU A 480 -7.86 14.79 -11.15
CA LEU A 480 -6.55 15.27 -10.72
C LEU A 480 -6.23 16.65 -11.31
N ASP A 481 -6.52 16.87 -12.59
CA ASP A 481 -6.38 18.18 -13.25
C ASP A 481 -7.24 19.23 -12.55
N GLN A 482 -8.51 18.89 -12.24
CA GLN A 482 -9.39 19.78 -11.50
C GLN A 482 -8.82 20.17 -10.13
N LEU A 483 -8.29 19.20 -9.36
CA LEU A 483 -7.67 19.49 -8.06
C LEU A 483 -6.43 20.38 -8.22
N TYR A 484 -5.57 20.08 -9.20
CA TYR A 484 -4.36 20.84 -9.48
C TYR A 484 -4.70 22.30 -9.84
N ASP A 485 -5.60 22.50 -10.81
CA ASP A 485 -5.99 23.83 -11.28
C ASP A 485 -6.63 24.66 -10.19
N GLN A 486 -7.48 24.06 -9.35
CA GLN A 486 -8.07 24.74 -8.19
C GLN A 486 -7.02 25.25 -7.20
N LEU A 487 -5.94 24.49 -6.98
CA LEU A 487 -4.86 24.89 -6.09
C LEU A 487 -3.96 25.97 -6.71
N VAL A 488 -3.69 25.88 -8.01
CA VAL A 488 -2.98 26.94 -8.74
C VAL A 488 -3.77 28.25 -8.71
N GLN A 489 -5.09 28.20 -8.93
CA GLN A 489 -5.98 29.36 -8.83
C GLN A 489 -6.00 29.97 -7.41
N LYS A 490 -5.80 29.15 -6.37
CA LYS A 490 -5.63 29.62 -4.97
C LYS A 490 -4.23 30.18 -4.67
N GLY A 491 -3.33 30.20 -5.65
CA GLY A 491 -2.01 30.82 -5.55
C GLY A 491 -0.89 29.91 -5.06
N TYR A 492 -1.14 28.61 -4.85
CA TYR A 492 -0.09 27.66 -4.47
C TYR A 492 0.90 27.42 -5.64
N LYS A 493 2.20 27.31 -5.36
CA LYS A 493 3.26 27.08 -6.37
C LYS A 493 4.37 26.16 -5.86
N GLY A 494 5.10 25.53 -6.78
CA GLY A 494 6.29 24.72 -6.46
C GLY A 494 6.02 23.66 -5.39
N VAL A 495 6.91 23.56 -4.39
CA VAL A 495 6.80 22.56 -3.31
C VAL A 495 5.55 22.75 -2.45
N THR A 496 5.09 23.98 -2.21
CA THR A 496 3.88 24.21 -1.41
C THR A 496 2.62 23.76 -2.13
N LEU A 497 2.59 23.87 -3.47
CA LEU A 497 1.52 23.28 -4.30
C LEU A 497 1.51 21.77 -4.22
N GLN A 498 2.67 21.12 -4.35
CA GLN A 498 2.78 19.66 -4.24
C GLN A 498 2.30 19.16 -2.87
N LEU A 499 2.76 19.77 -1.79
CA LEU A 499 2.34 19.41 -0.42
C LEU A 499 0.83 19.57 -0.25
N LYS A 500 0.26 20.69 -0.70
CA LYS A 500 -1.18 20.94 -0.59
C LYS A 500 -2.01 20.00 -1.47
N PHE A 501 -1.52 19.68 -2.66
CA PHE A 501 -2.16 18.72 -3.56
C PHE A 501 -2.24 17.34 -2.92
N ILE A 502 -1.13 16.84 -2.38
CA ILE A 502 -1.07 15.52 -1.74
C ILE A 502 -1.92 15.47 -0.48
N GLU A 503 -1.89 16.53 0.34
CA GLU A 503 -2.75 16.68 1.51
C GLU A 503 -4.24 16.59 1.14
N LEU A 504 -4.70 17.34 0.13
CA LEU A 504 -6.11 17.32 -0.28
C LEU A 504 -6.49 16.02 -0.99
N TYR A 505 -5.59 15.45 -1.80
CA TYR A 505 -5.80 14.15 -2.42
C TYR A 505 -6.01 13.07 -1.34
N ASP A 506 -5.10 12.98 -0.37
CA ASP A 506 -5.21 12.03 0.73
C ASP A 506 -6.50 12.26 1.54
N LEU A 507 -6.87 13.52 1.80
CA LEU A 507 -8.12 13.87 2.47
C LEU A 507 -9.36 13.39 1.70
N TYR A 508 -9.43 13.65 0.39
CA TYR A 508 -10.55 13.22 -0.46
C TYR A 508 -10.68 11.70 -0.48
N ARG A 509 -9.55 11.01 -0.60
CA ARG A 509 -9.51 9.55 -0.56
C ARG A 509 -9.91 9.01 0.80
N ASP A 510 -9.43 9.58 1.90
CA ASP A 510 -9.80 9.17 3.26
C ASP A 510 -11.30 9.35 3.51
N ASN A 511 -11.86 10.50 3.11
CA ASN A 511 -13.28 10.77 3.25
C ASN A 511 -14.15 9.81 2.45
N ALA A 512 -13.78 9.54 1.20
CA ALA A 512 -14.53 8.62 0.36
C ALA A 512 -14.35 7.13 0.78
N THR A 513 -13.11 6.65 0.88
CA THR A 513 -12.85 5.21 1.03
C THR A 513 -12.88 4.75 2.48
N MET A 514 -12.55 5.59 3.45
CA MET A 514 -12.61 5.18 4.87
C MET A 514 -13.94 5.60 5.49
N PHE A 515 -14.29 6.89 5.42
CA PHE A 515 -15.44 7.37 6.19
C PHE A 515 -16.76 7.15 5.47
N ALA A 516 -16.83 7.31 4.15
CA ALA A 516 -18.06 7.03 3.42
C ALA A 516 -18.25 5.52 3.16
N HIS A 517 -17.24 4.83 2.62
CA HIS A 517 -17.33 3.40 2.29
C HIS A 517 -17.34 2.50 3.54
N GLU A 518 -16.25 2.44 4.33
CA GLU A 518 -16.20 1.58 5.52
C GLU A 518 -17.19 2.03 6.61
N GLY A 519 -17.49 3.33 6.65
CA GLY A 519 -18.56 3.86 7.47
C GLY A 519 -19.92 3.32 7.09
N ARG A 520 -20.23 3.16 5.80
CA ARG A 520 -21.50 2.57 5.33
C ARG A 520 -21.62 1.10 5.73
N HIS A 521 -20.56 0.29 5.61
CA HIS A 521 -20.57 -1.10 6.11
C HIS A 521 -20.95 -1.15 7.59
N SER A 522 -20.40 -0.22 8.37
CA SER A 522 -20.62 -0.16 9.81
C SER A 522 -22.03 0.33 10.16
N LEU A 523 -22.56 1.33 9.45
CA LEU A 523 -23.93 1.81 9.59
C LEU A 523 -24.95 0.74 9.17
N ASP A 524 -24.74 0.08 8.03
CA ASP A 524 -25.62 -0.99 7.56
C ASP A 524 -25.69 -2.14 8.59
N ARG A 525 -24.60 -2.49 9.29
CA ARG A 525 -24.64 -3.47 10.40
C ARG A 525 -25.52 -3.03 11.57
N ILE A 526 -25.52 -1.75 11.91
CA ILE A 526 -26.35 -1.20 13.00
C ILE A 526 -27.81 -1.14 12.57
N VAL A 527 -28.07 -0.66 11.36
CA VAL A 527 -29.43 -0.41 10.83
C VAL A 527 -30.13 -1.72 10.44
N LEU A 528 -29.44 -2.61 9.74
CA LEU A 528 -30.03 -3.86 9.20
C LEU A 528 -29.88 -5.05 10.16
N GLN A 529 -28.96 -4.99 11.12
CA GLN A 529 -28.73 -6.03 12.12
C GLN A 529 -28.61 -7.44 11.49
N GLY A 530 -29.51 -8.37 11.82
CA GLY A 530 -29.50 -9.73 11.29
C GLY A 530 -29.72 -9.82 9.78
N GLU A 531 -30.30 -8.80 9.14
CA GLU A 531 -30.48 -8.74 7.69
C GLU A 531 -29.21 -8.31 6.95
N TYR A 532 -28.20 -7.79 7.66
CA TYR A 532 -26.95 -7.37 7.02
C TYR A 532 -26.27 -8.53 6.28
N SER A 533 -26.18 -9.70 6.91
CA SER A 533 -25.51 -10.87 6.33
C SER A 533 -26.31 -11.51 5.19
N SER A 534 -27.63 -11.37 5.17
CA SER A 534 -28.49 -11.94 4.13
C SER A 534 -28.44 -11.17 2.80
N LEU A 535 -27.96 -9.92 2.80
CA LEU A 535 -27.76 -9.13 1.57
C LEU A 535 -26.76 -9.77 0.60
N GLY A 536 -25.81 -10.54 1.12
CA GLY A 536 -24.68 -11.05 0.35
C GLY A 536 -23.63 -9.97 0.02
N THR A 537 -22.39 -10.41 -0.23
CA THR A 537 -21.23 -9.52 -0.37
C THR A 537 -21.38 -8.48 -1.46
N ALA A 538 -21.93 -8.84 -2.63
CA ALA A 538 -22.06 -7.91 -3.75
C ALA A 538 -23.01 -6.74 -3.43
N MET A 539 -24.13 -6.99 -2.75
CA MET A 539 -25.07 -5.94 -2.38
C MET A 539 -24.52 -5.04 -1.27
N ILE A 540 -23.84 -5.63 -0.28
CA ILE A 540 -23.15 -4.88 0.79
C ILE A 540 -22.11 -3.91 0.19
N GLU A 541 -21.24 -4.41 -0.70
CA GLU A 541 -20.23 -3.61 -1.39
C GLU A 541 -20.86 -2.54 -2.29
N TYR A 542 -21.94 -2.87 -2.99
CA TYR A 542 -22.66 -1.91 -3.83
C TYR A 542 -23.18 -0.72 -3.01
N ARG A 543 -23.84 -0.97 -1.88
CA ARG A 543 -24.35 0.08 -0.98
C ARG A 543 -23.22 0.96 -0.44
N ALA A 544 -22.10 0.37 -0.04
CA ALA A 544 -20.93 1.11 0.42
C ALA A 544 -20.33 2.00 -0.69
N ARG A 545 -20.33 1.55 -1.94
CA ARG A 545 -19.88 2.34 -3.09
C ARG A 545 -20.79 3.49 -3.47
N LEU A 546 -22.12 3.32 -3.34
CA LEU A 546 -23.04 4.44 -3.50
C LEU A 546 -22.69 5.55 -2.51
N SER A 547 -22.43 5.20 -1.26
CA SER A 547 -21.99 6.17 -0.24
C SER A 547 -20.64 6.79 -0.60
N GLN A 548 -19.65 5.97 -1.00
CA GLN A 548 -18.34 6.45 -1.45
C GLN A 548 -18.46 7.50 -2.55
N ILE A 549 -19.30 7.28 -3.57
CA ILE A 549 -19.48 8.25 -4.66
C ILE A 549 -20.20 9.50 -4.17
N VAL A 550 -21.34 9.34 -3.48
CA VAL A 550 -22.21 10.47 -3.12
C VAL A 550 -21.54 11.42 -2.13
N PHE A 551 -20.85 10.87 -1.13
CA PHE A 551 -20.21 11.66 -0.06
C PHE A 551 -18.77 12.08 -0.39
N SER A 552 -18.19 11.67 -1.53
CA SER A 552 -16.86 12.12 -1.96
C SER A 552 -16.84 13.59 -2.40
N GLU A 553 -15.70 14.25 -2.22
CA GLU A 553 -15.44 15.57 -2.80
C GLU A 553 -15.19 15.49 -4.32
N SER A 554 -14.63 14.37 -4.79
CA SER A 554 -14.33 14.12 -6.20
C SER A 554 -14.90 12.78 -6.67
N PRO A 555 -16.18 12.72 -7.09
CA PRO A 555 -16.82 11.47 -7.47
C PRO A 555 -16.21 10.83 -8.73
N LYS A 556 -15.62 11.61 -9.63
CA LYS A 556 -14.86 11.09 -10.78
C LYS A 556 -13.64 10.28 -10.34
N LEU A 557 -12.92 10.75 -9.32
CA LEU A 557 -11.77 10.04 -8.76
C LEU A 557 -12.17 8.67 -8.19
N GLU A 558 -13.31 8.61 -7.50
CA GLU A 558 -13.82 7.37 -6.93
C GLU A 558 -14.32 6.40 -7.99
N LEU A 559 -15.04 6.90 -9.00
CA LEU A 559 -15.54 6.10 -10.10
C LEU A 559 -14.44 5.45 -10.94
N ALA A 560 -13.28 6.10 -11.09
CA ALA A 560 -12.17 5.55 -11.87
C ALA A 560 -11.80 4.13 -11.42
N ASN A 561 -11.69 3.91 -10.11
CA ASN A 561 -11.39 2.59 -9.55
C ASN A 561 -12.53 1.59 -9.74
N MET A 562 -13.78 2.05 -9.68
CA MET A 562 -14.95 1.18 -9.81
C MET A 562 -15.14 0.70 -11.25
N VAL A 563 -14.98 1.62 -12.21
CA VAL A 563 -15.04 1.35 -13.65
C VAL A 563 -13.93 0.38 -14.07
N ALA A 564 -12.71 0.54 -13.56
CA ALA A 564 -11.61 -0.37 -13.86
C ALA A 564 -11.75 -1.74 -13.17
N GLY A 565 -12.55 -1.83 -12.12
CA GLY A 565 -12.62 -2.99 -11.22
C GLY A 565 -13.82 -3.92 -11.43
N THR A 566 -14.54 -3.86 -12.55
CA THR A 566 -15.66 -4.76 -12.84
C THR A 566 -15.20 -6.22 -12.95
N GLY A 567 -16.00 -7.17 -12.46
CA GLY A 567 -15.63 -8.59 -12.50
C GLY A 567 -16.62 -9.52 -11.81
N SER A 568 -16.22 -10.77 -11.59
CA SER A 568 -17.09 -11.83 -11.02
C SER A 568 -16.95 -12.01 -9.49
N THR A 569 -16.07 -11.27 -8.82
CA THR A 569 -15.98 -11.28 -7.35
C THR A 569 -17.13 -10.45 -6.76
N GLY A 570 -17.45 -10.59 -5.46
CA GLY A 570 -18.48 -9.73 -4.84
C GLY A 570 -18.21 -8.23 -5.04
N SER A 571 -16.94 -7.83 -4.89
CA SER A 571 -16.47 -6.48 -5.21
C SER A 571 -16.55 -6.18 -6.72
N GLY A 572 -16.22 -7.12 -7.61
CA GLY A 572 -16.35 -6.92 -9.06
C GLY A 572 -17.80 -6.77 -9.52
N MET A 573 -18.72 -7.54 -8.95
CA MET A 573 -20.15 -7.51 -9.25
C MET A 573 -20.77 -6.20 -8.79
N ALA A 574 -20.42 -5.73 -7.60
CA ALA A 574 -20.83 -4.41 -7.13
C ALA A 574 -20.35 -3.28 -8.05
N ASN A 575 -19.19 -3.43 -8.72
CA ASN A 575 -18.67 -2.44 -9.66
C ASN A 575 -19.48 -2.47 -10.95
N THR A 576 -19.86 -3.66 -11.40
CA THR A 576 -20.77 -3.85 -12.53
C THR A 576 -22.11 -3.14 -12.27
N MET A 577 -22.70 -3.29 -11.09
CA MET A 577 -23.94 -2.57 -10.73
C MET A 577 -23.78 -1.04 -10.78
N ILE A 578 -22.65 -0.51 -10.31
CA ILE A 578 -22.33 0.94 -10.40
C ILE A 578 -22.23 1.41 -11.86
N VAL A 579 -21.65 0.59 -12.73
CA VAL A 579 -21.53 0.86 -14.18
C VAL A 579 -22.91 0.82 -14.85
N GLU A 580 -23.74 -0.18 -14.54
CA GLU A 580 -25.09 -0.34 -15.07
C GLU A 580 -25.99 0.86 -14.73
N VAL A 581 -25.95 1.34 -13.48
CA VAL A 581 -26.69 2.53 -13.04
C VAL A 581 -26.32 3.77 -13.88
N ALA A 582 -25.02 3.99 -14.12
CA ALA A 582 -24.59 5.11 -14.96
C ALA A 582 -25.00 4.93 -16.42
N GLU A 583 -24.84 3.73 -16.97
CA GLU A 583 -25.19 3.41 -18.35
C GLU A 583 -26.68 3.62 -18.63
N GLU A 584 -27.55 3.12 -17.76
CA GLU A 584 -29.00 3.34 -17.85
C GLU A 584 -29.38 4.82 -17.77
N TRP A 585 -28.76 5.57 -16.84
CA TRP A 585 -29.07 6.99 -16.69
C TRP A 585 -28.65 7.78 -17.93
N ILE A 586 -27.46 7.51 -18.49
CA ILE A 586 -26.95 8.17 -19.70
C ILE A 586 -27.87 7.89 -20.88
N GLN A 587 -28.32 6.65 -21.06
CA GLN A 587 -29.27 6.29 -22.13
C GLN A 587 -30.61 7.04 -22.01
N LYS A 588 -31.12 7.24 -20.79
CA LYS A 588 -32.39 7.93 -20.53
C LYS A 588 -32.29 9.46 -20.58
N ASN A 589 -31.08 10.03 -20.54
CA ASN A 589 -30.86 11.47 -20.38
C ASN A 589 -29.89 12.07 -21.42
N THR A 590 -29.82 11.52 -22.62
CA THR A 590 -28.87 11.96 -23.67
C THR A 590 -28.91 13.46 -23.96
N SER A 591 -30.09 14.09 -23.93
CA SER A 591 -30.29 15.53 -24.13
C SER A 591 -29.69 16.41 -23.02
N LYS A 592 -29.40 15.84 -21.84
CA LYS A 592 -28.79 16.54 -20.70
C LYS A 592 -27.26 16.44 -20.68
N ILE A 593 -26.66 15.76 -21.66
CA ILE A 593 -25.22 15.49 -21.71
C ILE A 593 -24.60 16.33 -22.81
N LYS A 594 -23.84 17.36 -22.42
CA LYS A 594 -23.16 18.24 -23.36
C LYS A 594 -22.12 17.45 -24.15
N GLY A 595 -22.22 17.47 -25.48
CA GLY A 595 -21.29 16.76 -26.36
C GLY A 595 -21.56 15.27 -26.50
N TYR A 596 -22.77 14.80 -26.18
CA TYR A 596 -23.15 13.40 -26.34
C TYR A 596 -23.02 12.92 -27.80
N ASP A 597 -22.33 11.80 -27.99
CA ASP A 597 -22.12 11.14 -29.29
C ASP A 597 -22.88 9.80 -29.36
N LYS A 598 -23.88 9.71 -30.23
CA LYS A 598 -24.68 8.48 -30.42
C LYS A 598 -23.89 7.29 -31.00
N ASN A 599 -22.68 7.53 -31.52
CA ASN A 599 -21.82 6.48 -32.11
C ASN A 599 -20.86 5.85 -31.09
N LYS A 600 -20.99 6.19 -29.81
CA LYS A 600 -20.19 5.63 -28.71
C LYS A 600 -21.05 4.86 -27.73
N LEU A 601 -20.43 3.89 -27.05
CA LEU A 601 -21.08 3.20 -25.92
C LEU A 601 -21.53 4.24 -24.88
N PRO A 602 -22.76 4.13 -24.32
CA PRO A 602 -23.24 5.11 -23.35
C PRO A 602 -22.30 5.28 -22.16
N ILE A 603 -21.78 4.18 -21.61
CA ILE A 603 -20.83 4.22 -20.49
C ILE A 603 -19.54 5.00 -20.82
N ALA A 604 -19.08 4.96 -22.08
CA ALA A 604 -17.87 5.69 -22.53
C ALA A 604 -18.01 7.21 -22.37
N GLN A 605 -19.22 7.72 -22.15
CA GLN A 605 -19.52 9.14 -22.05
C GLN A 605 -19.72 9.60 -20.60
N LEU A 606 -19.52 8.73 -19.61
CA LEU A 606 -19.61 9.07 -18.19
C LEU A 606 -18.66 10.23 -17.80
N TYR A 607 -17.49 10.36 -18.45
CA TYR A 607 -16.56 11.46 -18.18
C TYR A 607 -17.11 12.85 -18.54
N LEU A 608 -18.13 12.92 -19.40
CA LEU A 608 -18.81 14.18 -19.78
C LEU A 608 -19.73 14.70 -18.68
N LEU A 609 -20.12 13.87 -17.71
CA LEU A 609 -21.00 14.28 -16.63
C LEU A 609 -20.27 15.18 -15.62
N THR A 610 -21.01 16.12 -15.03
CA THR A 610 -20.51 16.92 -13.90
C THR A 610 -20.50 16.10 -12.61
N ASN A 611 -19.72 16.54 -11.63
CA ASN A 611 -19.70 15.90 -10.31
C ASN A 611 -21.10 15.87 -9.65
N ASP A 612 -21.91 16.91 -9.83
CA ASP A 612 -23.27 16.98 -9.30
C ASP A 612 -24.22 16.02 -10.01
N GLN A 613 -24.11 15.90 -11.34
CA GLN A 613 -24.87 14.89 -12.09
C GLN A 613 -24.52 13.49 -11.59
N ILE A 614 -23.23 13.18 -11.45
CA ILE A 614 -22.76 11.90 -10.92
C ILE A 614 -23.33 11.63 -9.53
N LYS A 615 -23.17 12.55 -8.57
CA LYS A 615 -23.71 12.39 -7.22
C LYS A 615 -25.23 12.18 -7.23
N SER A 616 -25.95 12.94 -8.06
CA SER A 616 -27.41 12.80 -8.13
C SER A 616 -27.84 11.44 -8.67
N ILE A 617 -27.12 10.88 -9.64
CA ILE A 617 -27.42 9.55 -10.21
C ILE A 617 -27.37 8.50 -9.11
N TYR A 618 -26.26 8.44 -8.38
CA TYR A 618 -26.02 7.40 -7.38
C TYR A 618 -26.82 7.60 -6.09
N ARG A 619 -27.06 8.85 -5.68
CA ARG A 619 -27.94 9.16 -4.55
C ARG A 619 -29.36 8.66 -4.78
N ASN A 620 -29.89 8.81 -5.99
CA ASN A 620 -31.26 8.43 -6.31
C ASN A 620 -31.52 6.93 -6.27
N VAL A 621 -30.48 6.10 -6.28
CA VAL A 621 -30.57 4.64 -6.15
C VAL A 621 -30.06 4.13 -4.80
N ASP A 622 -29.65 5.02 -3.90
CA ASP A 622 -29.18 4.64 -2.56
C ASP A 622 -30.37 4.33 -1.64
N PRO A 623 -30.45 3.12 -1.05
CA PRO A 623 -31.56 2.74 -0.18
C PRO A 623 -31.64 3.52 1.13
N PHE A 624 -30.59 4.24 1.55
CA PHE A 624 -30.66 5.16 2.69
C PHE A 624 -31.21 6.52 2.30
N TYR A 625 -31.22 6.88 1.01
CA TYR A 625 -31.77 8.14 0.58
C TYR A 625 -33.30 8.08 0.51
N LYS A 626 -33.97 8.80 1.41
CA LYS A 626 -35.41 9.06 1.34
C LYS A 626 -35.64 10.42 0.69
N LYS A 627 -36.43 10.45 -0.37
CA LYS A 627 -36.86 11.71 -0.99
C LYS A 627 -37.97 12.30 -0.12
N GLU A 628 -37.68 13.42 0.54
CA GLU A 628 -38.70 14.22 1.25
C GLU A 628 -39.68 14.86 0.26
#